data_AF-A0A2V7SRV6-F1
#
_entry.id   AF-A0A2V7SRV6-F1
#
_cell.length_a   1.000
_cell.length_b   1.000
_cell.length_c   1.000
_cell.angle_alpha   90.00
_cell.angle_beta   90.00
_cell.angle_gamma   90.00
#
_symmetry.space_group_name_H-M   'P 1'
#
loop_
_entity.id
_entity.type
_entity.pdbx_description
1 polymer ?
#
loop_
_entity_poly.entity_id
_entity_poly.type
_entity_poly.pdbx_seq_one_letter_code
_entity_poly.pdbx_strand_id
1 'polypeptide(L)'
;MSKITVATLRAIVASALMASPSLAQEIERIAPATASSERATTLIVGERLEYDVKFGRLRVGRGSMEVRETTDVRGREAWHTVFAVGGGIPFFRVDDRLESWIDTQRFTSLRVSQHTNEGRYHRERHVEFFPERSTMLENGEGREEEPTVDEPL
;
A
#
# COMPACT_ATOMS: atom_id res chain seq x y z
N MET A 1 5.06 -58.62 -45.11
CA MET A 1 5.62 -58.42 -46.47
C MET A 1 4.64 -57.60 -47.30
N SER A 2 5.13 -56.53 -47.97
CA SER A 2 4.49 -55.72 -49.04
C SER A 2 3.26 -54.88 -48.67
N LYS A 3 3.04 -53.64 -49.13
CA LYS A 3 3.71 -52.79 -50.14
C LYS A 3 3.31 -51.33 -49.91
N ILE A 4 4.21 -50.42 -50.28
CA ILE A 4 4.09 -48.95 -50.31
C ILE A 4 3.19 -48.50 -51.47
N THR A 5 2.41 -47.41 -51.33
CA THR A 5 2.16 -46.41 -52.40
C THR A 5 1.72 -45.07 -51.79
N VAL A 6 2.24 -43.98 -52.37
CA VAL A 6 2.17 -42.55 -52.00
C VAL A 6 0.99 -41.85 -52.70
N ALA A 7 0.55 -40.67 -52.20
CA ALA A 7 0.07 -39.46 -52.92
C ALA A 7 -1.21 -38.82 -52.30
N THR A 8 -1.14 -37.66 -51.63
CA THR A 8 -1.45 -36.25 -52.08
C THR A 8 -2.94 -35.97 -52.40
N LEU A 9 -3.61 -34.81 -52.17
CA LEU A 9 -3.32 -33.42 -51.76
C LEU A 9 -4.69 -32.64 -51.60
N ARG A 10 -4.75 -31.65 -50.67
CA ARG A 10 -5.42 -30.29 -50.61
C ARG A 10 -6.76 -29.98 -51.36
N ALA A 11 -7.64 -29.03 -50.99
CA ALA A 11 -7.87 -28.03 -49.91
C ALA A 11 -9.21 -27.27 -50.20
N ILE A 12 -9.53 -26.19 -49.41
CA ILE A 12 -10.40 -24.98 -49.67
C ILE A 12 -11.81 -25.02 -48.97
N VAL A 13 -12.38 -24.00 -48.30
CA VAL A 13 -12.03 -22.61 -47.85
C VAL A 13 -13.00 -22.19 -46.72
N ALA A 14 -12.57 -21.24 -45.87
CA ALA A 14 -13.31 -20.63 -44.76
C ALA A 14 -14.18 -19.40 -45.15
N SER A 15 -15.17 -19.06 -44.33
CA SER A 15 -15.75 -17.70 -44.26
C SER A 15 -16.17 -17.37 -42.83
N ALA A 16 -15.68 -16.23 -42.34
CA ALA A 16 -15.82 -15.71 -40.98
C ALA A 16 -16.81 -14.54 -40.95
N LEU A 17 -17.67 -14.50 -39.92
CA LEU A 17 -18.60 -13.41 -39.63
C LEU A 17 -17.85 -12.30 -38.86
N MET A 18 -17.83 -11.08 -39.41
CA MET A 18 -17.22 -9.89 -38.82
C MET A 18 -18.19 -9.20 -37.85
N ALA A 19 -17.78 -9.03 -36.58
CA ALA A 19 -18.42 -8.15 -35.61
C ALA A 19 -17.78 -6.75 -35.68
N SER A 20 -18.60 -5.72 -35.83
CA SER A 20 -18.15 -4.32 -35.96
C SER A 20 -17.61 -3.78 -34.62
N PRO A 21 -16.35 -3.28 -34.56
CA PRO A 21 -15.73 -2.81 -33.32
C PRO A 21 -15.89 -1.30 -33.07
N SER A 22 -16.99 -0.64 -33.47
CA SER A 22 -17.07 0.83 -33.45
C SER A 22 -17.77 1.46 -32.22
N LEU A 23 -18.05 0.70 -31.16
CA LEU A 23 -18.57 1.24 -29.89
C LEU A 23 -17.53 1.25 -28.76
N ALA A 24 -16.37 0.64 -28.96
CA ALA A 24 -15.32 0.54 -27.94
C ALA A 24 -14.33 1.71 -27.94
N GLN A 25 -14.32 2.57 -28.97
CA GLN A 25 -13.31 3.63 -29.13
C GLN A 25 -13.78 5.04 -28.70
N GLU A 26 -14.97 5.20 -28.13
CA GLU A 26 -15.49 6.54 -27.78
C GLU A 26 -15.29 6.92 -26.29
N ILE A 27 -14.94 5.97 -25.42
CA ILE A 27 -14.76 6.23 -23.98
C ILE A 27 -13.38 6.84 -23.64
N GLU A 28 -12.39 6.71 -24.53
CA GLU A 28 -11.00 7.08 -24.21
C GLU A 28 -10.67 8.58 -24.36
N ARG A 29 -11.62 9.42 -24.81
CA ARG A 29 -11.33 10.80 -25.22
C ARG A 29 -11.66 11.92 -24.22
N ILE A 30 -12.16 11.59 -23.01
CA ILE A 30 -12.56 12.60 -22.00
C ILE A 30 -12.00 12.24 -20.60
N ALA A 31 -10.78 11.74 -20.52
CA ALA A 31 -10.04 11.80 -19.26
C ALA A 31 -9.20 13.09 -19.28
N PRO A 32 -9.46 14.11 -18.43
CA PRO A 32 -8.48 15.16 -18.24
C PRO A 32 -7.21 14.49 -17.71
N ALA A 33 -6.11 14.64 -18.44
CA ALA A 33 -4.79 14.35 -17.92
C ALA A 33 -4.56 15.31 -16.75
N THR A 34 -4.84 14.84 -15.53
CA THR A 34 -4.42 15.51 -14.31
C THR A 34 -2.90 15.53 -14.37
N ALA A 35 -2.33 16.68 -14.74
CA ALA A 35 -0.90 16.89 -14.58
C ALA A 35 -0.58 16.65 -13.10
N SER A 36 0.04 15.51 -12.80
CA SER A 36 0.61 15.26 -11.49
C SER A 36 1.56 16.40 -11.20
N SER A 37 1.20 17.26 -10.25
CA SER A 37 2.11 18.23 -9.70
C SER A 37 3.27 17.45 -9.08
N GLU A 38 4.40 17.35 -9.79
CA GLU A 38 5.68 16.77 -9.33
C GLU A 38 6.33 17.63 -8.23
N ARG A 39 5.54 18.16 -7.29
CA ARG A 39 6.11 18.61 -6.03
C ARG A 39 6.22 17.36 -5.18
N ALA A 40 7.45 16.88 -5.01
CA ALA A 40 7.80 16.06 -3.86
C ALA A 40 7.29 16.81 -2.63
N THR A 41 6.14 16.38 -2.12
CA THR A 41 5.48 17.07 -1.02
C THR A 41 6.22 16.64 0.23
N THR A 42 7.09 17.52 0.71
CA THR A 42 7.74 17.34 2.01
C THR A 42 6.67 17.31 3.11
N LEU A 43 6.84 16.44 4.09
CA LEU A 43 5.96 16.41 5.25
C LEU A 43 6.28 17.60 6.16
N ILE A 44 5.25 18.34 6.55
CA ILE A 44 5.42 19.54 7.38
C ILE A 44 5.26 19.14 8.84
N VAL A 45 6.32 19.29 9.64
CA VAL A 45 6.26 19.05 11.09
C VAL A 45 5.20 19.94 11.74
N GLY A 46 4.35 19.34 12.57
CA GLY A 46 3.21 19.97 13.22
C GLY A 46 1.93 19.95 12.37
N GLU A 47 1.98 19.52 11.10
CA GLU A 47 0.78 19.29 10.31
C GLU A 47 -0.04 18.15 10.90
N ARG A 48 -1.34 18.40 11.05
CA ARG A 48 -2.29 17.47 11.65
C ARG A 48 -3.62 17.50 10.93
N LEU A 49 -4.11 16.32 10.58
CA LEU A 49 -5.42 16.09 9.99
C LEU A 49 -6.29 15.36 11.02
N GLU A 50 -7.52 15.81 11.22
CA GLU A 50 -8.48 15.20 12.13
C GLU A 50 -9.70 14.68 11.37
N TYR A 51 -10.19 13.51 11.77
CA TYR A 51 -11.26 12.79 11.09
C TYR A 51 -12.32 12.31 12.07
N ASP A 52 -13.56 12.22 11.59
CA ASP A 52 -14.65 11.57 12.30
C ASP A 52 -14.72 10.09 11.92
N VAL A 53 -14.75 9.22 12.93
CA VAL A 53 -15.10 7.81 12.73
C VAL A 53 -16.61 7.70 12.82
N LYS A 54 -17.25 7.12 11.80
CA LYS A 54 -18.71 7.01 11.71
C LYS A 54 -19.14 5.55 11.53
N PHE A 55 -20.20 5.16 12.24
CA PHE A 55 -20.95 3.94 12.00
C PHE A 55 -22.33 4.31 11.45
N GLY A 56 -22.53 4.08 10.15
CA GLY A 56 -23.66 4.68 9.44
C GLY A 56 -23.60 6.21 9.51
N ARG A 57 -24.68 6.84 9.99
CA ARG A 57 -24.76 8.30 10.16
C ARG A 57 -24.26 8.78 11.52
N LEU A 58 -23.98 7.87 12.45
CA LEU A 58 -23.58 8.20 13.81
C LEU A 58 -22.07 8.34 13.91
N ARG A 59 -21.59 9.45 14.47
CA ARG A 59 -20.18 9.58 14.87
C ARG A 59 -19.92 8.71 16.09
N VAL A 60 -18.94 7.83 15.99
CA VAL A 60 -18.57 6.84 17.01
C VAL A 60 -17.12 6.98 17.49
N GLY A 61 -16.36 7.92 16.92
CA GLY A 61 -14.96 8.12 17.30
C GLY A 61 -14.28 9.26 16.54
N ARG A 62 -12.95 9.29 16.65
CA ARG A 62 -12.05 10.22 15.97
C ARG A 62 -10.82 9.49 15.45
N GLY A 63 -10.29 9.96 14.33
CA GLY A 63 -8.97 9.61 13.83
C GLY A 63 -8.10 10.86 13.70
N SER A 64 -6.79 10.69 13.74
CA SER A 64 -5.83 11.76 13.43
C SER A 64 -4.62 11.23 12.68
N MET A 65 -4.09 12.03 11.76
CA MET A 65 -2.78 11.86 11.14
C MET A 65 -1.93 13.07 11.48
N GLU A 66 -0.72 12.88 11.97
CA GLU A 66 0.14 13.97 12.44
C GLU A 66 1.60 13.70 12.07
N VAL A 67 2.31 14.73 11.58
CA VAL A 67 3.77 14.73 11.46
C VAL A 67 4.31 15.35 12.75
N ARG A 68 4.74 14.52 13.70
CA ARG A 68 5.06 14.95 15.07
C ARG A 68 6.34 15.78 15.13
N GLU A 69 7.40 15.26 14.54
CA GLU A 69 8.73 15.84 14.60
C GLU A 69 9.62 15.28 13.48
N THR A 70 10.79 15.90 13.35
CA THR A 70 11.93 15.31 12.64
C THR A 70 12.91 14.82 13.68
N THR A 71 13.33 13.56 13.58
CA THR A 71 14.19 12.89 14.57
C THR A 71 15.25 12.03 13.90
N ASP A 72 16.26 11.60 14.64
CA ASP A 72 17.29 10.69 14.14
C ASP A 72 16.86 9.24 14.32
N VAL A 73 16.99 8.44 13.24
CA VAL A 73 16.89 6.99 13.28
C VAL A 73 18.14 6.39 12.67
N ARG A 74 19.06 5.96 13.53
CA ARG A 74 20.33 5.30 13.14
C ARG A 74 21.21 6.19 12.24
N GLY A 75 21.32 7.48 12.57
CA GLY A 75 22.11 8.44 11.79
C GLY A 75 21.41 8.96 10.53
N ARG A 76 20.11 8.65 10.36
CA ARG A 76 19.28 9.16 9.26
C ARG A 76 18.21 10.08 9.82
N GLU A 77 18.10 11.27 9.24
CA GLU A 77 17.02 12.19 9.55
C GLU A 77 15.69 11.62 9.05
N ALA A 78 14.68 11.58 9.93
CA ALA A 78 13.40 10.96 9.65
C ALA A 78 12.23 11.79 10.17
N TRP A 79 11.15 11.86 9.41
CA TRP A 79 9.86 12.31 9.94
C TRP A 79 9.27 11.22 10.82
N HIS A 80 8.84 11.61 12.02
CA HIS A 80 8.01 10.77 12.89
C HIS A 80 6.54 11.10 12.66
N THR A 81 5.82 10.20 12.00
CA THR A 81 4.39 10.35 11.73
C THR A 81 3.57 9.44 12.63
N VAL A 82 2.42 9.93 13.09
CA VAL A 82 1.50 9.18 13.94
C VAL A 82 0.11 9.19 13.30
N PHE A 83 -0.41 7.99 13.06
CA PHE A 83 -1.82 7.75 12.77
C PHE A 83 -2.47 7.12 14.01
N ALA A 84 -3.56 7.71 14.48
CA ALA A 84 -4.29 7.22 15.65
C ALA A 84 -5.78 7.19 15.36
N VAL A 85 -6.46 6.13 15.80
CA VAL A 85 -7.90 5.97 15.65
C VAL A 85 -8.47 5.47 16.97
N GLY A 86 -9.44 6.21 17.50
CA GLY A 86 -10.14 5.84 18.73
C GLY A 86 -11.64 5.97 18.57
N GLY A 87 -12.40 4.97 19.00
CA GLY A 87 -13.85 5.01 18.92
C GLY A 87 -14.51 3.68 19.18
N GLY A 88 -15.81 3.60 18.93
CA GLY A 88 -16.53 2.34 19.00
C GLY A 88 -18.03 2.48 19.23
N ILE A 89 -18.67 1.32 19.24
CA ILE A 89 -20.09 1.13 19.55
C ILE A 89 -20.20 0.31 20.84
N PRO A 90 -21.40 0.17 21.44
CA PRO A 90 -21.60 -0.78 22.53
C PRO A 90 -21.05 -2.15 22.15
N PHE A 91 -20.24 -2.74 23.04
CA PHE A 91 -19.58 -4.04 22.88
C PHE A 91 -18.44 -4.13 21.83
N PHE A 92 -18.05 -3.03 21.17
CA PHE A 92 -16.89 -3.01 20.28
C PHE A 92 -16.15 -1.67 20.35
N ARG A 93 -14.87 -1.69 20.74
CA ARG A 93 -14.01 -0.51 20.85
C ARG A 93 -12.80 -0.66 19.96
N VAL A 94 -12.30 0.46 19.46
CA VAL A 94 -11.08 0.59 18.66
C VAL A 94 -10.19 1.60 19.36
N ASP A 95 -8.93 1.24 19.57
CA ASP A 95 -7.84 2.09 20.02
C ASP A 95 -6.57 1.66 19.30
N ASP A 96 -6.36 2.24 18.12
CA ASP A 96 -5.26 1.91 17.23
C ASP A 96 -4.30 3.07 17.12
N ARG A 97 -3.02 2.71 17.07
CA ARG A 97 -1.93 3.65 16.92
C ARG A 97 -0.85 3.05 16.03
N LEU A 98 -0.58 3.72 14.93
CA LEU A 98 0.50 3.41 13.99
C LEU A 98 1.47 4.58 13.98
N GLU A 99 2.72 4.30 14.32
CA GLU A 99 3.82 5.23 14.25
C GLU A 99 4.79 4.77 13.17
N SER A 100 5.24 5.72 12.35
CA SER A 100 6.20 5.46 11.27
C SER A 100 7.32 6.48 11.33
N TRP A 101 8.54 6.03 11.08
CA TRP A 101 9.71 6.87 10.89
C TRP A 101 10.17 6.74 9.45
N ILE A 102 10.10 7.84 8.71
CA ILE A 102 10.30 7.89 7.26
C ILE A 102 11.49 8.78 6.97
N ASP A 103 12.49 8.29 6.25
CA ASP A 103 13.67 9.07 5.89
C ASP A 103 13.29 10.32 5.07
N THR A 104 13.82 11.48 5.46
CA THR A 104 13.44 12.78 4.87
C THR A 104 13.94 12.98 3.44
N GLN A 105 14.95 12.22 3.00
CA GLN A 105 15.61 12.38 1.71
C GLN A 105 15.10 11.38 0.67
N ARG A 106 14.88 10.13 1.10
CA ARG A 106 14.54 8.99 0.25
C ARG A 106 13.11 8.49 0.43
N PHE A 107 12.36 9.04 1.38
CA PHE A 107 10.98 8.62 1.70
C PHE A 107 10.84 7.12 2.04
N THR A 108 11.95 6.49 2.42
CA THR A 108 11.98 5.07 2.79
C THR A 108 11.66 4.90 4.27
N SER A 109 10.83 3.90 4.58
CA SER A 109 10.54 3.53 5.97
C SER A 109 11.81 3.06 6.67
N LEU A 110 12.00 3.52 7.90
CA LEU A 110 13.11 3.13 8.77
C LEU A 110 12.64 2.32 9.97
N ARG A 111 11.47 2.68 10.50
CA ARG A 111 10.84 2.01 11.64
C ARG A 111 9.34 2.12 11.52
N VAL A 112 8.63 1.09 11.98
CA VAL A 112 7.19 1.12 12.21
C VAL A 112 6.89 0.53 13.59
N SER A 113 6.01 1.18 14.33
CA SER A 113 5.44 0.67 15.57
C SER A 113 3.93 0.69 15.46
N GLN A 114 3.28 -0.44 15.68
CA GLN A 114 1.85 -0.60 15.57
C GLN A 114 1.31 -1.21 16.86
N HIS A 115 0.35 -0.50 17.45
CA HIS A 115 -0.51 -0.98 18.52
C HIS A 115 -1.93 -1.01 18.00
N THR A 116 -2.57 -2.16 18.07
CA THR A 116 -3.96 -2.36 17.62
C THR A 116 -4.76 -2.98 18.75
N ASN A 117 -5.87 -2.35 19.10
CA ASN A 117 -6.81 -2.85 20.09
C ASN A 117 -8.25 -2.68 19.57
N GLU A 118 -8.77 -3.77 19.01
CA GLU A 118 -10.05 -3.81 18.33
C GLU A 118 -10.96 -4.89 18.96
N GLY A 119 -11.75 -4.49 19.94
CA GLY A 119 -12.68 -5.34 20.66
C GLY A 119 -11.97 -6.44 21.44
N ARG A 120 -11.85 -7.64 20.84
CA ARG A 120 -11.08 -8.77 21.41
C ARG A 120 -9.72 -8.94 20.76
N TYR A 121 -9.51 -8.35 19.60
CA TYR A 121 -8.27 -8.43 18.87
C TYR A 121 -7.25 -7.45 19.45
N HIS A 122 -6.07 -7.95 19.77
CA HIS A 122 -4.96 -7.15 20.26
C HIS A 122 -3.71 -7.57 19.49
N ARG A 123 -2.98 -6.61 18.95
CA ARG A 123 -1.72 -6.86 18.28
C ARG A 123 -0.74 -5.73 18.57
N GLU A 124 0.49 -6.12 18.83
CA GLU A 124 1.62 -5.21 18.88
C GLU A 124 2.65 -5.69 17.86
N ARG A 125 3.17 -4.75 17.08
CA ARG A 125 4.16 -5.02 16.03
C ARG A 125 5.18 -3.91 16.01
N HIS A 126 6.45 -4.27 16.02
CA HIS A 126 7.54 -3.31 15.85
C HIS A 126 8.45 -3.84 14.78
N VAL A 127 8.79 -2.99 13.82
CA VAL A 127 9.52 -3.35 12.63
C VAL A 127 10.63 -2.34 12.42
N GLU A 128 11.86 -2.81 12.30
CA GLU A 128 13.01 -2.02 11.88
C GLU A 128 13.36 -2.37 10.43
N PHE A 129 13.52 -1.35 9.59
CA PHE A 129 13.89 -1.52 8.18
C PHE A 129 15.33 -1.08 7.95
N PHE A 130 16.06 -1.83 7.13
CA PHE A 130 17.44 -1.55 6.73
C PHE A 130 17.51 -1.44 5.20
N PRO A 131 17.08 -0.31 4.61
CA PRO A 131 17.01 -0.15 3.15
C PRO A 131 18.35 -0.40 2.44
N GLU A 132 19.47 -0.07 3.10
CA GLU A 132 20.82 -0.31 2.61
C GLU A 132 21.22 -1.79 2.50
N ARG A 133 20.52 -2.67 3.22
CA ARG A 133 20.71 -4.13 3.19
C ARG A 133 19.54 -4.87 2.53
N SER A 134 18.47 -4.15 2.19
CA SER A 134 17.19 -4.73 1.79
C SER A 134 16.65 -5.75 2.80
N THR A 135 16.87 -5.49 4.09
CA THR A 135 16.40 -6.37 5.18
C THR A 135 15.48 -5.64 6.14
N MET A 136 14.76 -6.41 6.94
CA MET A 136 13.82 -5.96 7.96
C MET A 136 13.93 -6.88 9.18
N LEU A 137 13.72 -6.33 10.37
CA LEU A 137 13.63 -7.09 11.61
C LEU A 137 12.30 -6.75 12.30
N GLU A 138 11.45 -7.76 12.50
CA GLU A 138 10.22 -7.61 13.28
C GLU A 138 10.43 -8.15 14.71
N ASN A 139 10.10 -7.38 15.75
CA ASN A 139 10.32 -7.76 17.15
C ASN A 139 9.51 -9.01 17.56
N GLY A 140 10.17 -9.94 18.24
CA GLY A 140 9.66 -11.22 18.77
C GLY A 140 10.84 -12.13 19.17
N GLU A 141 10.62 -13.10 20.06
CA GLU A 141 11.71 -14.00 20.52
C GLU A 141 12.33 -14.78 19.35
N GLY A 142 13.66 -14.74 19.22
CA GLY A 142 14.41 -15.52 18.23
C GLY A 142 14.33 -15.02 16.78
N ARG A 143 13.93 -13.77 16.54
CA ARG A 143 13.79 -13.21 15.19
C ARG A 143 15.14 -12.83 14.59
N GLU A 144 15.36 -13.21 13.34
CA GLU A 144 16.52 -12.81 12.52
C GLU A 144 16.10 -11.73 11.52
N GLU A 145 17.07 -11.06 10.91
CA GLU A 145 16.79 -10.16 9.79
C GLU A 145 16.30 -10.98 8.58
N GLU A 146 15.18 -10.54 8.02
CA GLU A 146 14.56 -11.16 6.86
C GLU A 146 14.63 -10.19 5.66
N PRO A 147 14.65 -10.71 4.42
CA PRO A 147 14.54 -9.85 3.24
C PRO A 147 13.28 -8.98 3.29
N THR A 148 13.42 -7.71 2.93
CA THR A 148 12.26 -6.84 2.69
C THR A 148 11.73 -7.05 1.27
N VAL A 149 10.61 -6.42 0.94
CA VAL A 149 10.03 -6.49 -0.41
C VAL A 149 11.02 -5.93 -1.45
N ASP A 150 11.05 -6.53 -2.64
CA ASP A 150 11.86 -6.03 -3.75
C ASP A 150 11.33 -4.66 -4.19
N GLU A 151 12.23 -3.69 -4.36
CA GLU A 151 11.92 -2.31 -4.81
C GLU A 151 10.80 -1.61 -3.99
N PRO A 152 11.06 -1.20 -2.74
CA PRO A 152 10.11 -0.41 -1.98
C PRO A 152 9.82 0.92 -2.68
N LEU A 153 8.53 1.29 -2.73
CA LEU A 153 8.01 2.51 -3.36
C LEU A 153 8.72 3.79 -2.91
#